data_AF-A0A942W7I5-F1
#
_entry.id   AF-A0A942W7I5-F1
#
_cell.length_a   1.000
_cell.length_b   1.000
_cell.length_c   1.000
_cell.angle_alpha   90.00
_cell.angle_beta   90.00
_cell.angle_gamma   90.00
#
_symmetry.space_group_name_H-M   'P 1'
#
loop_
_entity.id
_entity.type
_entity.pdbx_description
1 polymer ?
#
loop_
_entity_poly.entity_id
_entity_poly.type
_entity_poly.pdbx_seq_one_letter_code
_entity_poly.pdbx_strand_id
1 'polypeptide(L)'
;MPSRTSQKRKSALRQELRRVRASRRAVYAALALAALCVGLLAGFGIGRATAPAESSPAAGAGTSGIAARGDTAAPGISEKLAVLESIFEDGRFWNHTDETSWMDPALSITDTPCAHSADGTDTCNTYKGALLAEFPEFSGIQCFGYASLLSDLLFGTDAPVTAHSDFAKLRAGDTIHFPNAMHSMLVTAVDADAETVTVTEVNADFETCRIAWGRSITRGELYETDSAVIFYTRYEA
;
A
#
# COMPACT_ATOMS: atom_id res chain seq x y z
N MET A 1 14.64 11.16 -28.92
CA MET A 1 15.72 10.35 -28.31
C MET A 1 15.91 10.78 -26.86
N PRO A 2 15.88 9.87 -25.87
CA PRO A 2 16.08 10.25 -24.47
C PRO A 2 17.49 10.80 -24.24
N SER A 3 17.59 11.84 -23.43
CA SER A 3 18.87 12.53 -23.17
C SER A 3 19.88 11.59 -22.50
N ARG A 4 21.16 11.79 -22.83
CA ARG A 4 22.29 11.01 -22.29
C ARG A 4 22.34 11.02 -20.75
N THR A 5 21.78 12.06 -20.13
CA THR A 5 21.64 12.23 -18.67
C THR A 5 20.52 11.34 -18.09
N SER A 6 19.39 11.20 -18.79
CA SER A 6 18.28 10.32 -18.41
C SER A 6 18.69 8.84 -18.48
N GLN A 7 19.44 8.47 -19.51
CA GLN A 7 19.95 7.09 -19.66
C GLN A 7 20.98 6.73 -18.57
N LYS A 8 21.87 7.65 -18.19
CA LYS A 8 22.84 7.43 -17.11
C LYS A 8 22.18 7.32 -15.72
N ARG A 9 21.11 8.08 -15.45
CA ARG A 9 20.34 7.96 -14.19
C ARG A 9 19.59 6.63 -14.12
N LYS A 10 19.01 6.16 -15.22
CA LYS A 10 18.36 4.83 -15.30
C LYS A 10 19.36 3.66 -15.13
N SER A 11 20.58 3.78 -15.64
CA SER A 11 21.60 2.73 -15.47
C SER A 11 22.18 2.68 -14.05
N ALA A 12 22.39 3.85 -13.42
CA ALA A 12 22.84 3.92 -12.03
C ALA A 12 21.78 3.34 -11.08
N LEU A 13 20.50 3.71 -11.27
CA LEU A 13 19.38 3.17 -10.51
C LEU A 13 19.21 1.65 -10.69
N ARG A 14 19.39 1.12 -11.91
CA ARG A 14 19.37 -0.34 -12.16
C ARG A 14 20.52 -1.08 -11.47
N GLN A 15 21.70 -0.47 -11.39
CA GLN A 15 22.87 -1.06 -10.72
C GLN A 15 22.72 -1.01 -9.20
N GLU A 16 22.13 0.07 -8.68
CA GLU A 16 21.75 0.21 -7.27
C GLU A 16 20.63 -0.78 -6.91
N LEU A 17 19.62 -0.97 -7.76
CA LEU A 17 18.54 -1.95 -7.57
C LEU A 17 19.02 -3.42 -7.62
N ARG A 18 20.06 -3.72 -8.39
CA ARG A 18 20.73 -5.04 -8.36
C ARG A 18 21.51 -5.27 -7.07
N ARG A 19 22.17 -4.23 -6.55
CA ARG A 19 22.79 -4.25 -5.21
C ARG A 19 21.74 -4.35 -4.11
N VAL A 20 20.60 -3.67 -4.28
CA VAL A 20 19.45 -3.74 -3.37
C VAL A 20 18.84 -5.13 -3.41
N ARG A 21 18.65 -5.78 -4.57
CA ARG A 21 18.23 -7.20 -4.70
C ARG A 21 19.13 -8.15 -3.90
N ALA A 22 20.44 -7.91 -3.89
CA ALA A 22 21.39 -8.69 -3.10
C ALA A 22 21.39 -8.33 -1.60
N SER A 23 21.00 -7.10 -1.22
CA SER A 23 20.89 -6.66 0.18
C SER A 23 19.50 -6.82 0.81
N ARG A 24 18.50 -7.35 0.08
CA ARG A 24 17.11 -7.50 0.58
C ARG A 24 16.98 -8.41 1.79
N ARG A 25 17.92 -9.33 2.02
CA ARG A 25 17.99 -10.10 3.28
C ARG A 25 18.18 -9.22 4.52
N ALA A 26 18.79 -8.04 4.39
CA ALA A 26 19.04 -7.12 5.51
C ALA A 26 17.96 -6.03 5.66
N VAL A 27 17.24 -5.68 4.59
CA VAL A 27 16.18 -4.66 4.63
C VAL A 27 14.92 -5.17 5.32
N TYR A 28 14.60 -6.47 5.22
CA TYR A 28 13.44 -7.04 5.92
C TYR A 28 13.65 -7.16 7.44
N ALA A 29 14.89 -7.32 7.91
CA ALA A 29 15.21 -7.16 9.32
C ALA A 29 15.00 -5.71 9.79
N ALA A 30 15.33 -4.72 8.96
CA ALA A 30 15.15 -3.30 9.28
C ALA A 30 13.68 -2.82 9.23
N LEU A 31 12.86 -3.35 8.31
CA LEU A 31 11.42 -3.06 8.23
C LEU A 31 10.64 -3.75 9.37
N ALA A 32 11.03 -4.97 9.76
CA ALA A 32 10.50 -5.63 10.95
C ALA A 32 10.92 -4.90 12.25
N LEU A 33 12.15 -4.40 12.34
CA LEU A 33 12.63 -3.58 13.46
C LEU A 33 11.97 -2.20 13.53
N ALA A 34 11.67 -1.57 12.39
CA ALA A 34 10.96 -0.30 12.35
C ALA A 34 9.49 -0.44 12.81
N ALA A 35 8.83 -1.55 12.49
CA ALA A 35 7.49 -1.87 12.98
C ALA A 35 7.49 -2.28 14.48
N LEU A 36 8.53 -2.97 14.97
CA LEU A 36 8.68 -3.34 16.39
C LEU A 36 9.02 -2.16 17.32
N CYS A 37 9.71 -1.13 16.82
CA CYS A 37 10.08 0.04 17.64
C CYS A 37 8.92 1.03 17.88
N VAL A 38 7.87 1.03 17.05
CA VAL A 38 6.69 1.89 17.26
C VAL A 38 5.72 1.27 18.28
N GLY A 39 5.65 -0.05 18.37
CA GLY A 39 4.79 -0.76 19.33
C GLY A 39 5.29 -0.77 20.79
N LEU A 40 6.57 -0.51 21.04
CA LEU A 40 7.17 -0.56 22.39
C LEU A 40 7.11 0.77 23.18
N LEU A 41 6.69 1.88 22.55
CA LEU A 41 6.59 3.19 23.22
C LEU A 41 5.18 3.56 23.72
N ALA A 42 4.15 2.78 23.36
CA ALA A 42 2.78 3.00 23.83
C ALA A 42 2.45 2.27 25.16
N GLY A 43 3.41 1.55 25.74
CA GLY A 43 3.19 0.62 26.85
C GLY A 43 3.83 0.99 28.19
N PHE A 44 3.97 2.27 28.57
CA PHE A 44 4.36 2.62 29.94
C PHE A 44 3.75 3.96 30.37
N GLY A 45 2.49 3.93 30.76
CA GLY A 45 1.89 4.94 31.63
C GLY A 45 1.57 4.31 32.98
N ILE A 46 2.26 4.73 34.05
CA ILE A 46 1.83 4.89 35.46
C ILE A 46 3.09 5.27 36.26
N GLY A 47 3.06 6.38 37.00
CA GLY A 47 3.98 6.63 38.13
C GLY A 47 4.48 8.06 38.30
N ARG A 48 4.07 8.70 39.40
CA ARG A 48 4.18 10.13 39.75
C ARG A 48 5.40 10.43 40.66
N ALA A 49 5.86 11.70 40.63
CA ALA A 49 6.60 12.46 41.68
C ALA A 49 8.11 12.15 41.84
N THR A 50 9.07 13.06 42.09
CA THR A 50 9.16 14.44 42.63
C THR A 50 10.55 15.05 42.28
N ALA A 51 10.66 16.38 42.16
CA ALA A 51 11.92 17.17 42.15
C ALA A 51 12.52 17.33 43.57
N PRO A 52 13.78 17.81 43.76
CA PRO A 52 14.15 19.25 43.66
C PRO A 52 15.57 19.58 43.08
N ALA A 53 15.76 20.76 42.42
CA ALA A 53 16.61 21.95 42.72
C ALA A 53 18.10 21.69 43.12
N GLU A 54 19.19 22.38 42.71
CA GLU A 54 19.63 23.62 42.01
C GLU A 54 21.12 23.34 41.59
N SER A 55 21.81 23.94 40.61
CA SER A 55 22.35 25.31 40.50
C SER A 55 23.25 25.44 39.25
N SER A 56 23.32 26.62 38.62
CA SER A 56 24.19 27.03 37.48
C SER A 56 25.41 27.86 38.00
N PRO A 57 26.37 28.45 37.22
CA PRO A 57 26.50 28.59 35.74
C PRO A 57 27.94 28.55 35.11
N ALA A 58 27.97 28.69 33.76
CA ALA A 58 28.86 29.56 32.93
C ALA A 58 29.92 28.97 31.95
N ALA A 59 29.68 29.28 30.66
CA ALA A 59 30.57 29.84 29.62
C ALA A 59 31.53 28.97 28.75
N GLY A 60 31.34 29.06 27.41
CA GLY A 60 32.41 29.43 26.46
C GLY A 60 32.62 28.59 25.17
N ALA A 61 32.34 29.21 24.00
CA ALA A 61 32.87 28.97 22.63
C ALA A 61 32.57 27.61 21.94
N GLY A 62 32.33 27.45 20.64
CA GLY A 62 32.35 28.31 19.45
C GLY A 62 32.46 27.42 18.19
N THR A 63 31.57 27.62 17.22
CA THR A 63 31.67 27.31 15.76
C THR A 63 32.03 25.90 15.26
N SER A 64 31.11 25.24 14.55
CA SER A 64 31.18 25.12 13.06
C SER A 64 30.12 24.17 12.51
N GLY A 65 29.58 24.55 11.36
CA GLY A 65 28.39 24.00 10.74
C GLY A 65 28.40 22.51 10.45
N ILE A 66 27.25 21.89 10.71
CA ILE A 66 26.71 20.84 9.86
C ILE A 66 25.34 21.35 9.44
N ALA A 67 25.29 21.83 8.20
CA ALA A 67 24.07 22.26 7.56
C ALA A 67 23.02 21.13 7.66
N ALA A 68 21.79 21.55 7.95
CA ALA A 68 20.59 20.74 8.03
C ALA A 68 20.60 19.61 6.98
N ARG A 69 20.57 18.36 7.46
CA ARG A 69 20.07 17.25 6.65
C ARG A 69 18.61 17.57 6.39
N GLY A 70 18.31 17.96 5.16
CA GLY A 70 16.95 18.30 4.74
C GLY A 70 15.99 17.20 5.18
N ASP A 71 14.93 17.62 5.87
CA ASP A 71 13.77 16.81 6.14
C ASP A 71 13.29 16.22 4.81
N THR A 72 13.57 14.93 4.58
CA THR A 72 12.95 14.21 3.48
C THR A 72 11.48 14.07 3.84
N ALA A 73 10.65 14.94 3.30
CA ALA A 73 9.20 14.82 3.38
C ALA A 73 8.79 13.38 3.04
N ALA A 74 7.81 12.84 3.77
CA ALA A 74 7.30 11.50 3.50
C ALA A 74 6.85 11.39 2.02
N PRO A 75 7.10 10.24 1.35
CA PRO A 75 6.78 10.09 -0.06
C PRO A 75 5.28 10.28 -0.30
N GLY A 76 4.95 10.95 -1.39
CA GLY A 76 3.56 11.17 -1.80
C GLY A 76 2.89 9.86 -2.23
N ILE A 77 1.56 9.86 -2.33
CA ILE A 77 0.79 8.66 -2.71
C ILE A 77 1.21 8.09 -4.06
N SER A 78 1.45 8.93 -5.07
CA SER A 78 1.92 8.48 -6.39
C SER A 78 3.28 7.77 -6.35
N GLU A 79 4.20 8.20 -5.48
CA GLU A 79 5.51 7.56 -5.31
C GLU A 79 5.37 6.20 -4.62
N LYS A 80 4.52 6.12 -3.60
CA LYS A 80 4.20 4.85 -2.91
C LYS A 80 3.53 3.85 -3.87
N LEU A 81 2.58 4.31 -4.68
CA LEU A 81 1.93 3.48 -5.70
C LEU A 81 2.93 2.92 -6.72
N ALA A 82 3.87 3.73 -7.20
CA ALA A 82 4.92 3.26 -8.11
C ALA A 82 5.83 2.17 -7.47
N VAL A 83 6.06 2.25 -6.16
CA VAL A 83 6.77 1.19 -5.43
C VAL A 83 5.91 -0.07 -5.33
N LEU A 84 4.63 0.07 -5.00
CA LEU A 84 3.70 -1.06 -4.89
C LEU A 84 3.52 -1.79 -6.21
N GLU A 85 3.39 -1.09 -7.34
CA GLU A 85 3.34 -1.69 -8.69
C GLU A 85 4.60 -2.52 -9.00
N SER A 86 5.78 -2.11 -8.50
CA SER A 86 7.02 -2.87 -8.68
C SER A 86 7.13 -4.13 -7.80
N ILE A 87 6.29 -4.23 -6.76
CA ILE A 87 6.21 -5.38 -5.87
C ILE A 87 5.13 -6.30 -6.41
N PHE A 88 3.89 -5.79 -6.51
CA PHE A 88 2.69 -6.45 -7.03
C PHE A 88 2.62 -6.29 -8.56
N GLU A 89 3.58 -6.87 -9.28
CA GLU A 89 3.74 -6.64 -10.71
C GLU A 89 2.50 -7.09 -11.52
N ASP A 90 2.10 -6.29 -12.54
CA ASP A 90 1.03 -6.66 -13.47
C ASP A 90 1.25 -8.03 -14.11
N GLY A 91 0.19 -8.83 -14.15
CA GLY A 91 0.19 -10.16 -14.77
C GLY A 91 0.74 -11.29 -13.90
N ARG A 92 1.28 -10.99 -12.72
CA ARG A 92 1.56 -11.99 -11.68
C ARG A 92 0.28 -12.37 -10.93
N PHE A 93 0.39 -13.28 -9.98
CA PHE A 93 -0.76 -13.76 -9.21
C PHE A 93 -0.57 -13.53 -7.72
N TRP A 94 -1.58 -12.94 -7.06
CA TRP A 94 -1.59 -12.72 -5.63
C TRP A 94 -2.16 -13.95 -4.91
N ASN A 95 -1.30 -14.95 -4.81
CA ASN A 95 -1.60 -16.24 -4.21
C ASN A 95 -0.31 -16.84 -3.62
N HIS A 96 -0.40 -18.07 -3.14
CA HIS A 96 0.73 -18.84 -2.63
C HIS A 96 0.76 -20.25 -3.24
N THR A 97 0.41 -20.40 -4.52
CA THR A 97 0.42 -21.69 -5.25
C THR A 97 1.80 -22.34 -5.33
N ASP A 98 2.86 -21.53 -5.44
CA ASP A 98 4.26 -21.98 -5.58
C ASP A 98 4.99 -22.12 -4.23
N GLU A 99 4.27 -22.23 -3.10
CA GLU A 99 4.73 -21.96 -1.73
C GLU A 99 6.25 -22.08 -1.46
N THR A 100 6.82 -20.99 -0.95
CA THR A 100 7.90 -21.09 0.03
C THR A 100 7.35 -20.58 1.37
N SER A 101 7.17 -21.50 2.32
CA SER A 101 6.48 -21.37 3.62
C SER A 101 7.07 -20.36 4.63
N TRP A 102 7.88 -19.39 4.17
CA TRP A 102 8.65 -18.48 5.01
C TRP A 102 8.22 -17.01 4.89
N MET A 103 7.29 -16.69 3.98
CA MET A 103 6.82 -15.33 3.74
C MET A 103 5.38 -15.18 4.22
N ASP A 104 5.02 -13.99 4.72
CA ASP A 104 3.63 -13.64 4.99
C ASP A 104 2.80 -13.90 3.71
N PRO A 105 1.77 -14.76 3.76
CA PRO A 105 0.94 -15.06 2.60
C PRO A 105 0.38 -13.79 1.94
N ALA A 106 0.07 -12.74 2.70
CA ALA A 106 -0.45 -11.48 2.13
C ALA A 106 0.57 -10.76 1.21
N LEU A 107 1.87 -11.06 1.31
CA LEU A 107 2.91 -10.51 0.43
C LEU A 107 3.39 -11.52 -0.62
N SER A 108 2.77 -12.70 -0.69
CA SER A 108 3.10 -13.72 -1.68
C SER A 108 2.60 -13.34 -3.07
N ILE A 109 3.49 -13.47 -4.05
CA ILE A 109 3.22 -13.21 -5.46
C ILE A 109 3.93 -14.29 -6.27
N THR A 110 3.22 -14.94 -7.16
CA THR A 110 3.70 -16.11 -7.90
C THR A 110 3.61 -15.92 -9.40
N ASP A 111 4.19 -16.88 -10.14
CA ASP A 111 4.05 -17.01 -11.60
C ASP A 111 2.92 -17.99 -11.99
N THR A 112 2.30 -18.66 -11.01
CA THR A 112 1.32 -19.72 -11.23
C THR A 112 -0.08 -19.24 -10.82
N PRO A 113 -1.06 -19.22 -11.74
CA PRO A 113 -2.43 -18.84 -11.41
C PRO A 113 -3.05 -19.81 -10.40
N CYS A 114 -4.02 -19.34 -9.62
CA CYS A 114 -4.97 -20.24 -8.98
C CYS A 114 -5.88 -20.89 -10.04
N ALA A 115 -6.48 -22.01 -9.67
CA ALA A 115 -7.51 -22.67 -10.46
C ALA A 115 -8.72 -22.94 -9.55
N HIS A 116 -9.49 -21.88 -9.23
CA HIS A 116 -10.60 -21.98 -8.27
C HIS A 116 -11.62 -23.05 -8.63
N SER A 117 -11.86 -23.25 -9.93
CA SER A 117 -12.79 -24.25 -10.42
C SER A 117 -12.35 -25.69 -10.12
N ALA A 118 -11.04 -25.93 -9.97
CA ALA A 118 -10.46 -27.25 -9.71
C ALA A 118 -10.07 -27.45 -8.24
N ASP A 119 -9.39 -26.45 -7.67
CA ASP A 119 -8.67 -26.56 -6.39
C ASP A 119 -9.30 -25.68 -5.29
N GLY A 120 -10.38 -24.97 -5.60
CA GLY A 120 -11.00 -24.02 -4.69
C GLY A 120 -10.07 -22.84 -4.39
N THR A 121 -10.22 -22.24 -3.20
CA THR A 121 -9.52 -21.00 -2.82
C THR A 121 -8.40 -21.21 -1.82
N ASP A 122 -7.91 -22.43 -1.65
CA ASP A 122 -6.98 -22.76 -0.58
C ASP A 122 -5.63 -22.06 -0.72
N THR A 123 -5.20 -21.82 -1.96
CA THR A 123 -3.94 -21.12 -2.28
C THR A 123 -4.11 -19.61 -2.45
N CYS A 124 -5.33 -19.09 -2.26
CA CYS A 124 -5.61 -17.67 -2.36
C CYS A 124 -5.01 -16.90 -1.20
N ASN A 125 -4.45 -15.73 -1.48
CA ASN A 125 -4.08 -14.83 -0.41
C ASN A 125 -5.32 -14.19 0.22
N THR A 126 -5.20 -13.90 1.51
CA THR A 126 -6.17 -13.14 2.29
C THR A 126 -5.46 -12.06 3.07
N TYR A 127 -6.11 -10.92 3.26
CA TYR A 127 -5.65 -9.87 4.15
C TYR A 127 -6.83 -9.20 4.85
N LYS A 128 -6.72 -9.06 6.17
CA LYS A 128 -7.75 -8.49 7.04
C LYS A 128 -7.30 -7.13 7.56
N GLY A 129 -7.32 -6.14 6.68
CA GLY A 129 -6.90 -4.77 6.99
C GLY A 129 -8.02 -3.88 7.49
N ALA A 130 -7.75 -2.57 7.55
CA ALA A 130 -8.66 -1.59 8.12
C ALA A 130 -10.04 -1.53 7.42
N LEU A 131 -10.10 -1.78 6.10
CA LEU A 131 -11.37 -1.81 5.36
C LEU A 131 -12.32 -2.91 5.85
N LEU A 132 -11.81 -3.99 6.46
CA LEU A 132 -12.64 -5.09 6.93
C LEU A 132 -13.62 -4.67 8.04
N ALA A 133 -13.32 -3.60 8.78
CA ALA A 133 -14.24 -3.07 9.78
C ALA A 133 -15.61 -2.68 9.19
N GLU A 134 -15.63 -2.31 7.90
CA GLU A 134 -16.85 -1.96 7.16
C GLU A 134 -17.56 -3.21 6.58
N PHE A 135 -16.91 -4.38 6.60
CA PHE A 135 -17.38 -5.64 6.01
C PHE A 135 -17.05 -6.84 6.90
N PRO A 136 -17.59 -6.90 8.14
CA PRO A 136 -17.21 -7.93 9.12
C PRO A 136 -17.48 -9.36 8.65
N GLU A 137 -18.39 -9.55 7.68
CA GLU A 137 -18.72 -10.84 7.08
C GLU A 137 -17.74 -11.31 5.99
N PHE A 138 -16.81 -10.45 5.55
CA PHE A 138 -15.86 -10.78 4.49
C PHE A 138 -14.64 -11.49 5.08
N SER A 139 -14.09 -12.45 4.34
CA SER A 139 -12.90 -13.19 4.78
C SER A 139 -11.59 -12.43 4.55
N GLY A 140 -11.63 -11.30 3.84
CA GLY A 140 -10.42 -10.60 3.39
C GLY A 140 -9.78 -11.25 2.16
N ILE A 141 -10.50 -12.09 1.42
CA ILE A 141 -9.94 -12.84 0.30
C ILE A 141 -9.83 -12.00 -0.98
N GLN A 142 -8.78 -12.24 -1.75
CA GLN A 142 -8.60 -11.73 -3.13
C GLN A 142 -8.90 -10.24 -3.30
N CYS A 143 -9.77 -9.83 -4.23
CA CYS A 143 -9.97 -8.44 -4.63
C CYS A 143 -10.15 -7.48 -3.45
N PHE A 144 -10.96 -7.87 -2.46
CA PHE A 144 -11.17 -7.09 -1.23
C PHE A 144 -9.92 -7.05 -0.34
N GLY A 145 -9.30 -8.20 -0.09
CA GLY A 145 -8.08 -8.29 0.71
C GLY A 145 -6.93 -7.50 0.13
N TYR A 146 -6.73 -7.62 -1.19
CA TYR A 146 -5.69 -6.92 -1.92
C TYR A 146 -5.89 -5.40 -1.86
N ALA A 147 -7.10 -4.91 -2.13
CA ALA A 147 -7.40 -3.48 -2.03
C ALA A 147 -7.17 -2.96 -0.60
N SER A 148 -7.60 -3.72 0.41
CA SER A 148 -7.36 -3.38 1.82
C SER A 148 -5.86 -3.38 2.17
N LEU A 149 -5.08 -4.33 1.66
CA LEU A 149 -3.63 -4.41 1.88
C LEU A 149 -2.93 -3.18 1.30
N LEU A 150 -3.23 -2.84 0.04
CA LEU A 150 -2.63 -1.67 -0.57
C LEU A 150 -3.05 -0.37 0.13
N SER A 151 -4.31 -0.26 0.57
CA SER A 151 -4.78 0.88 1.37
C SER A 151 -3.95 1.03 2.65
N ASP A 152 -3.74 -0.05 3.41
CA ASP A 152 -2.94 0.00 4.64
C ASP A 152 -1.45 0.27 4.37
N LEU A 153 -0.89 -0.23 3.26
CA LEU A 153 0.48 0.09 2.85
C LEU A 153 0.65 1.56 2.42
N LEU A 154 -0.39 2.18 1.87
CA LEU A 154 -0.37 3.59 1.48
C LEU A 154 -0.50 4.54 2.68
N PHE A 155 -1.43 4.26 3.59
CA PHE A 155 -1.86 5.19 4.62
C PHE A 155 -1.46 4.79 6.05
N GLY A 156 -1.06 3.53 6.26
CA GLY A 156 -0.90 2.93 7.57
C GLY A 156 -2.20 2.27 8.06
N THR A 157 -2.08 1.29 8.94
CA THR A 157 -3.21 0.51 9.46
C THR A 157 -4.18 1.33 10.31
N ASP A 158 -3.68 2.40 10.94
CA ASP A 158 -4.45 3.20 11.90
C ASP A 158 -5.20 4.38 11.25
N ALA A 159 -4.98 4.62 9.95
CA ALA A 159 -5.67 5.71 9.25
C ALA A 159 -7.19 5.45 9.22
N PRO A 160 -8.05 6.44 9.47
CA PRO A 160 -9.49 6.23 9.45
C PRO A 160 -9.99 5.82 8.06
N VAL A 161 -11.09 5.08 8.02
CA VAL A 161 -11.81 4.73 6.79
C VAL A 161 -13.13 5.50 6.80
N THR A 162 -13.44 6.17 5.69
CA THR A 162 -14.76 6.80 5.48
C THR A 162 -15.30 6.46 4.09
N ALA A 163 -16.62 6.48 3.93
CA ALA A 163 -17.28 6.09 2.69
C ALA A 163 -18.01 7.26 2.03
N HIS A 164 -18.01 7.30 0.69
CA HIS A 164 -18.82 8.19 -0.14
C HIS A 164 -19.12 7.56 -1.50
N SER A 165 -19.99 8.19 -2.29
CA SER A 165 -20.31 7.76 -3.67
C SER A 165 -20.13 8.90 -4.69
N ASP A 166 -19.51 10.01 -4.29
CA ASP A 166 -19.27 11.16 -5.15
C ASP A 166 -17.97 11.00 -5.95
N PHE A 167 -18.09 10.81 -7.27
CA PHE A 167 -16.95 10.71 -8.19
C PHE A 167 -16.02 11.93 -8.12
N ALA A 168 -16.56 13.14 -7.91
CA ALA A 168 -15.74 14.35 -7.88
C ALA A 168 -14.79 14.41 -6.66
N LYS A 169 -15.02 13.55 -5.65
CA LYS A 169 -14.16 13.44 -4.46
C LYS A 169 -13.13 12.33 -4.57
N LEU A 170 -13.22 11.49 -5.59
CA LEU A 170 -12.34 10.32 -5.75
C LEU A 170 -10.89 10.75 -5.98
N ARG A 171 -9.95 10.04 -5.36
CA ARG A 171 -8.52 10.29 -5.40
C ARG A 171 -7.73 9.00 -5.57
N ALA A 172 -6.49 9.13 -6.05
CA ALA A 172 -5.54 8.02 -5.97
C ALA A 172 -5.38 7.56 -4.51
N GLY A 173 -5.40 6.25 -4.29
CA GLY A 173 -5.39 5.62 -2.98
C GLY A 173 -6.77 5.29 -2.40
N ASP A 174 -7.87 5.82 -2.97
CA ASP A 174 -9.21 5.38 -2.59
C ASP A 174 -9.47 3.95 -3.08
N THR A 175 -10.36 3.24 -2.38
CA THR A 175 -10.83 1.91 -2.80
C THR A 175 -12.24 2.03 -3.37
N ILE A 176 -12.46 1.47 -4.55
CA ILE A 176 -13.79 1.29 -5.14
C ILE A 176 -14.29 -0.10 -4.75
N HIS A 177 -15.52 -0.16 -4.27
CA HIS A 177 -16.22 -1.40 -3.99
C HIS A 177 -17.57 -1.43 -4.71
N PHE A 178 -17.84 -2.53 -5.40
CA PHE A 178 -19.13 -2.82 -6.02
C PHE A 178 -19.86 -3.88 -5.19
N PRO A 179 -20.86 -3.50 -4.37
CA PRO A 179 -21.57 -4.45 -3.51
C PRO A 179 -22.24 -5.59 -4.29
N ASN A 180 -22.88 -5.29 -5.43
CA ASN A 180 -23.64 -6.28 -6.20
C ASN A 180 -22.74 -7.15 -7.06
N ALA A 181 -21.68 -6.57 -7.64
CA ALA A 181 -20.68 -7.33 -8.40
C ALA A 181 -19.66 -8.04 -7.51
N MET A 182 -19.68 -7.78 -6.19
CA MET A 182 -18.78 -8.33 -5.18
C MET A 182 -17.30 -8.17 -5.55
N HIS A 183 -16.93 -7.01 -6.08
CA HIS A 183 -15.57 -6.74 -6.55
C HIS A 183 -15.01 -5.45 -5.99
N SER A 184 -13.71 -5.44 -5.69
CA SER A 184 -13.01 -4.29 -5.10
C SER A 184 -11.70 -4.01 -5.82
N MET A 185 -11.33 -2.75 -5.89
CA MET A 185 -10.13 -2.27 -6.58
C MET A 185 -9.60 -0.99 -5.94
N LEU A 186 -8.31 -0.73 -6.07
CA LEU A 186 -7.67 0.49 -5.58
C LEU A 186 -7.44 1.47 -6.74
N VAL A 187 -7.81 2.73 -6.54
CA VAL A 187 -7.57 3.81 -7.50
C VAL A 187 -6.09 4.19 -7.51
N THR A 188 -5.47 4.18 -8.68
CA THR A 188 -4.06 4.56 -8.87
C THR A 188 -3.92 5.95 -9.50
N ALA A 189 -4.91 6.40 -10.26
CA ALA A 189 -5.00 7.75 -10.82
C ALA A 189 -6.45 8.16 -11.11
N VAL A 190 -6.70 9.47 -11.15
CA VAL A 190 -7.98 10.07 -11.55
C VAL A 190 -7.71 11.13 -12.61
N ASP A 191 -8.41 11.06 -13.73
CA ASP A 191 -8.46 12.10 -14.76
C ASP A 191 -9.84 12.78 -14.67
N ALA A 192 -9.86 13.98 -14.10
CA ALA A 192 -11.08 14.73 -13.87
C ALA A 192 -11.70 15.28 -15.17
N ASP A 193 -10.87 15.60 -16.17
CA ASP A 193 -11.35 16.17 -17.44
C ASP A 193 -11.99 15.09 -18.31
N ALA A 194 -11.39 13.89 -18.32
CA ALA A 194 -11.93 12.73 -19.02
C ALA A 194 -13.00 11.97 -18.23
N GLU A 195 -13.24 12.35 -16.95
CA GLU A 195 -14.06 11.61 -15.99
C GLU A 195 -13.71 10.12 -15.93
N THR A 196 -12.41 9.81 -15.85
CA THR A 196 -11.91 8.43 -15.78
C THR A 196 -11.04 8.16 -14.56
N VAL A 197 -10.98 6.90 -14.17
CA VAL A 197 -10.14 6.41 -13.08
C VAL A 197 -9.27 5.29 -13.60
N THR A 198 -8.01 5.27 -13.16
CA THR A 198 -7.11 4.12 -13.38
C THR A 198 -7.02 3.33 -12.09
N VAL A 199 -7.03 2.01 -12.18
CA VAL A 199 -7.09 1.13 -11.01
C VAL A 199 -6.05 0.02 -11.04
N THR A 200 -5.83 -0.57 -9.86
CA THR A 200 -5.24 -1.90 -9.71
C THR A 200 -6.22 -2.80 -8.96
N GLU A 201 -6.24 -4.06 -9.34
CA GLU A 201 -7.15 -5.06 -8.81
C GLU A 201 -6.54 -6.46 -8.93
N VAL A 202 -7.17 -7.41 -8.25
CA VAL A 202 -6.83 -8.82 -8.36
C VAL A 202 -8.09 -9.63 -8.59
N ASN A 203 -7.95 -10.72 -9.36
CA ASN A 203 -9.00 -11.73 -9.50
C ASN A 203 -10.29 -11.20 -10.14
N ALA A 204 -10.18 -10.28 -11.10
CA ALA A 204 -11.32 -9.75 -11.85
C ALA A 204 -12.08 -10.83 -12.66
N ASP A 205 -11.43 -11.96 -12.94
CA ASP A 205 -12.01 -13.13 -13.59
C ASP A 205 -12.61 -14.15 -12.59
N PHE A 206 -12.46 -13.91 -11.29
CA PHE A 206 -12.84 -14.79 -10.21
C PHE A 206 -12.22 -16.20 -10.23
N GLU A 207 -11.14 -16.41 -10.99
CA GLU A 207 -10.54 -17.74 -11.20
C GLU A 207 -9.05 -17.80 -10.86
N THR A 208 -8.27 -16.77 -11.21
CA THR A 208 -6.81 -16.92 -11.33
C THR A 208 -6.01 -16.21 -10.25
N CYS A 209 -6.62 -15.30 -9.49
CA CYS A 209 -5.90 -14.37 -8.61
C CYS A 209 -4.92 -13.45 -9.36
N ARG A 210 -5.16 -13.18 -10.65
CA ARG A 210 -4.29 -12.33 -11.47
C ARG A 210 -4.32 -10.89 -10.99
N ILE A 211 -3.14 -10.32 -10.76
CA ILE A 211 -2.93 -8.91 -10.51
C ILE A 211 -3.01 -8.16 -11.84
N ALA A 212 -3.80 -7.09 -11.86
CA ALA A 212 -3.91 -6.18 -12.99
C ALA A 212 -3.65 -4.74 -12.55
N TRP A 213 -2.89 -4.00 -13.37
CA TRP A 213 -2.68 -2.56 -13.23
C TRP A 213 -3.06 -1.85 -14.51
N GLY A 214 -3.55 -0.62 -14.37
CA GLY A 214 -3.69 0.29 -15.50
C GLY A 214 -5.02 0.17 -16.26
N ARG A 215 -5.98 -0.62 -15.78
CA ARG A 215 -7.34 -0.58 -16.33
C ARG A 215 -7.93 0.82 -16.09
N SER A 216 -8.43 1.44 -17.15
CA SER A 216 -9.15 2.70 -17.09
C SER A 216 -10.65 2.42 -17.12
N ILE A 217 -11.40 3.14 -16.28
CA ILE A 217 -12.86 3.02 -16.16
C ILE A 217 -13.43 4.42 -16.18
N THR A 218 -14.44 4.65 -17.02
CA THR A 218 -15.18 5.90 -17.05
C THR A 218 -16.15 6.00 -15.88
N ARG A 219 -16.52 7.23 -15.51
CA ARG A 219 -17.58 7.50 -14.54
C ARG A 219 -18.90 6.80 -14.92
N GLY A 220 -19.26 6.78 -16.19
CA GLY A 220 -20.46 6.09 -16.69
C GLY A 220 -20.41 4.60 -16.41
N GLU A 221 -19.31 3.93 -16.80
CA GLU A 221 -19.13 2.49 -16.58
C GLU A 221 -19.15 2.11 -15.09
N LEU A 222 -18.59 2.94 -14.19
CA LEU A 222 -18.66 2.68 -12.74
C LEU A 222 -20.10 2.58 -12.26
N TYR A 223 -20.95 3.55 -12.62
CA TYR A 223 -22.34 3.61 -12.16
C TYR A 223 -23.28 2.67 -12.94
N GLU A 224 -22.91 2.30 -14.17
CA GLU A 224 -23.62 1.26 -14.93
C GLU A 224 -23.32 -0.14 -14.39
N THR A 225 -22.07 -0.39 -13.96
CA THR A 225 -21.66 -1.66 -13.34
C THR A 225 -22.40 -1.89 -12.03
N ASP A 226 -22.48 -0.86 -11.19
CA ASP A 226 -23.21 -0.94 -9.92
C ASP A 226 -23.76 0.44 -9.53
N SER A 227 -25.08 0.55 -9.45
CA SER A 227 -25.75 1.80 -9.03
C SER A 227 -25.53 2.12 -7.55
N ALA A 228 -25.03 1.16 -6.77
CA ALA A 228 -24.68 1.30 -5.36
C ALA A 228 -23.16 1.28 -5.13
N VAL A 229 -22.34 1.63 -6.12
CA VAL A 229 -20.88 1.75 -5.95
C VAL A 229 -20.51 2.63 -4.75
N ILE A 230 -19.56 2.15 -3.95
CA ILE A 230 -19.04 2.82 -2.76
C ILE A 230 -17.55 3.09 -2.94
N PHE A 231 -17.12 4.29 -2.58
CA PHE A 231 -15.73 4.70 -2.52
C PHE A 231 -15.31 4.83 -1.06
N TYR A 232 -14.26 4.12 -0.67
CA TYR A 232 -13.64 4.20 0.65
C TYR A 232 -12.37 5.03 0.57
N THR A 233 -12.29 6.05 1.42
CA THR A 233 -11.17 6.97 1.47
C THR A 233 -10.49 6.96 2.83
N ARG A 234 -9.17 7.13 2.80
CA ARG A 234 -8.28 7.25 3.98
C ARG A 234 -7.80 8.68 4.20
N TYR A 235 -8.20 9.61 3.32
CA TYR A 235 -7.92 11.02 3.53
C TYR A 235 -8.79 11.55 4.68
N GLU A 236 -8.23 12.43 5.51
CA GLU A 236 -9.00 13.11 6.55
C GLU A 236 -10.17 13.87 5.93
N ALA A 237 -11.32 13.82 6.62
CA ALA A 237 -12.58 14.44 6.21
C ALA A 237 -12.60 15.95 6.44
#